data_AF-A0A9N9ZBU6-F1
#
_entry.id   AF-A0A9N9ZBU6-F1
#
_cell.length_a   1.000
_cell.length_b   1.000
_cell.length_c   1.000
_cell.angle_alpha   90.00
_cell.angle_beta   90.00
_cell.angle_gamma   90.00
#
_symmetry.space_group_name_H-M   'P 1'
#
loop_
_entity.id
_entity.type
_entity.pdbx_description
1 polymer ?
#
loop_
_entity_poly.entity_id
_entity_poly.type
_entity_poly.pdbx_seq_one_letter_code
_entity_poly.pdbx_strand_id
1 'polypeptide(L)'
;MNCNELQEANAASCYLIKQPRPLQWFYKGRLHKESGERQAGRFELFLDLLSSKDGQKRELARWMIGDLEGELNYRESMLTLADVAIVASFSDELAEHPDGVHLAKYILIFAPAWHIWADLREIMNSYYTDDLLQRLVILWVMALLVLYANNAYLADKDIVAMRTTAAAYILARFTTLSVFLVTSFAAYQHRVQARIMAACMFVGLLIAVPLFFESVSIQAKVAVVAVAIFYQELTWGLTLSPWIKRRLNLAYSTAVDIAHEVDRMAAFFIIILGEFVYSIIVGHKTGVGLTAGYAKAVCTLVIAFSLNWLYASGDGSVQATHPIRRSAWTAFGFFLLHLPMSASFLIGGHIAAVSAGEEQFEEGQRWLLGGGLGVGMFCLWVYGMLYRVDEEERLVLPKWLRIAMRLVAAVVLIVLPETHDHLDAEGLMFVVMGVFAFVLVWETIGGLAQSSAVFEPWTRLHPPAEEVDEEDLEPPSDAAC
;
A
#
# COMPACT_ATOMS: atom_id res chain seq x y z
N MET A 1 33.15 -38.39 -8.85
CA MET A 1 32.62 -37.02 -8.94
C MET A 1 33.08 -36.47 -10.27
N ASN A 2 32.16 -36.41 -11.24
CA ASN A 2 32.48 -36.11 -12.64
C ASN A 2 32.42 -34.59 -12.88
N CYS A 3 33.18 -34.05 -13.85
CA CYS A 3 33.21 -32.61 -14.14
C CYS A 3 31.83 -32.00 -14.47
N ASN A 4 30.87 -32.81 -14.93
CA ASN A 4 29.51 -32.38 -15.23
C ASN A 4 28.69 -32.08 -13.95
N GLU A 5 28.93 -32.80 -12.85
CA GLU A 5 28.23 -32.56 -11.56
C GLU A 5 28.73 -31.24 -10.91
N LEU A 6 29.97 -30.83 -11.21
CA LEU A 6 30.53 -29.53 -10.79
C LEU A 6 30.03 -28.36 -11.67
N GLN A 7 29.54 -28.63 -12.90
CA GLN A 7 28.93 -27.63 -13.77
C GLN A 7 27.45 -27.37 -13.44
N GLU A 8 26.70 -28.40 -13.03
CA GLU A 8 25.31 -28.21 -12.54
C GLU A 8 25.25 -27.43 -11.22
N ALA A 9 26.28 -27.54 -10.38
CA ALA A 9 26.42 -26.71 -9.17
C ALA A 9 26.74 -25.23 -9.45
N ASN A 10 27.07 -24.87 -10.70
CA ASN A 10 27.40 -23.52 -11.16
C ASN A 10 26.32 -22.90 -12.07
N ALA A 11 25.15 -23.53 -12.20
CA ALA A 11 24.04 -22.90 -12.89
C ALA A 11 23.62 -21.64 -12.12
N ALA A 12 23.60 -20.49 -12.80
CA ALA A 12 23.14 -19.24 -12.20
C ALA A 12 21.75 -19.46 -11.58
N SER A 13 21.64 -19.28 -10.27
CA SER A 13 20.39 -19.56 -9.55
C SER A 13 19.33 -18.48 -9.77
N CYS A 14 19.70 -17.34 -10.37
CA CYS A 14 18.79 -16.27 -10.76
C CYS A 14 19.30 -15.52 -12.00
N TYR A 15 18.36 -15.03 -12.81
CA TYR A 15 18.62 -14.25 -14.02
C TYR A 15 17.89 -12.91 -13.97
N LEU A 16 18.56 -11.84 -14.41
CA LEU A 16 17.94 -10.50 -14.49
C LEU A 16 16.92 -10.44 -15.63
N ILE A 17 17.28 -10.99 -16.79
CA ILE A 17 16.41 -11.13 -17.95
C ILE A 17 16.11 -12.61 -18.12
N LYS A 18 14.88 -12.99 -17.78
CA LYS A 18 14.39 -14.37 -17.87
C LYS A 18 13.89 -14.69 -19.28
N GLN A 19 13.93 -15.96 -19.66
CA GLN A 19 13.31 -16.42 -20.89
C GLN A 19 11.79 -16.16 -20.81
N PRO A 20 11.17 -15.51 -21.81
CA PRO A 20 9.72 -15.42 -21.88
C PRO A 20 9.12 -16.83 -21.97
N ARG A 21 8.22 -17.18 -21.05
CA ARG A 21 7.56 -18.49 -21.04
C ARG A 21 6.10 -18.33 -21.47
N PRO A 22 5.65 -19.04 -22.53
CA PRO A 22 4.25 -19.03 -22.90
C PRO A 22 3.45 -19.77 -21.82
N LEU A 23 2.61 -19.03 -21.09
CA LEU A 23 1.84 -19.58 -19.97
C LEU A 23 0.75 -20.57 -20.44
N GLN A 24 0.19 -20.30 -21.62
CA GLN A 24 -0.87 -21.10 -22.23
C GLN A 24 -0.69 -21.07 -23.75
N TRP A 25 -0.91 -22.21 -24.39
CA TRP A 25 -0.90 -22.31 -25.85
C TRP A 25 -1.82 -23.44 -26.32
N PHE A 26 -2.30 -23.34 -27.55
CA PHE A 26 -3.00 -24.46 -28.19
C PHE A 26 -1.99 -25.29 -28.98
N TYR A 27 -2.03 -26.61 -28.80
CA TYR A 27 -1.29 -27.57 -29.62
C TYR A 27 -2.26 -28.65 -30.10
N LYS A 28 -2.34 -28.86 -31.42
CA LYS A 28 -3.28 -29.80 -32.08
C LYS A 28 -4.73 -29.71 -31.53
N GLY A 29 -5.22 -28.49 -31.31
CA GLY A 29 -6.58 -28.23 -30.80
C GLY A 29 -6.78 -28.48 -29.30
N ARG A 30 -5.76 -28.92 -28.56
CA ARG A 30 -5.79 -29.04 -27.10
C ARG A 30 -5.13 -27.82 -26.46
N LEU A 31 -5.75 -27.29 -25.41
CA LEU A 31 -5.19 -26.22 -24.59
C LEU A 31 -4.15 -26.83 -23.65
N HIS A 32 -2.89 -26.39 -23.78
CA HIS A 32 -1.83 -26.68 -22.84
C HIS A 32 -1.65 -25.47 -21.93
N LYS A 33 -1.57 -25.73 -20.62
CA LYS A 33 -1.25 -24.73 -19.60
C LYS A 33 0.07 -25.14 -18.95
N GLU A 34 1.00 -24.20 -18.79
CA GLU A 34 2.19 -24.43 -17.97
C GLU A 34 1.73 -24.69 -16.53
N SER A 35 2.41 -25.59 -15.80
CA SER A 35 1.94 -26.07 -14.49
C SER A 35 1.88 -24.93 -13.47
N GLY A 36 0.68 -24.62 -12.99
CA GLY A 36 0.41 -23.61 -11.98
C GLY A 36 -0.55 -22.53 -12.48
N GLU A 37 -1.58 -22.23 -11.70
CA GLU A 37 -2.44 -21.07 -11.93
C GLU A 37 -1.66 -19.82 -11.51
N ARG A 38 -1.33 -18.95 -12.47
CA ARG A 38 -0.58 -17.71 -12.22
C ARG A 38 -1.56 -16.65 -11.74
N GLN A 39 -1.38 -16.16 -10.51
CA GLN A 39 -2.01 -14.93 -10.06
C GLN A 39 -1.28 -13.72 -10.65
N ALA A 40 -2.03 -12.71 -11.10
CA ALA A 40 -1.47 -11.45 -11.59
C ALA A 40 -0.49 -10.83 -10.58
N GLY A 41 0.68 -10.41 -11.06
CA GLY A 41 1.69 -9.80 -10.19
C GLY A 41 1.28 -8.40 -9.74
N ARG A 42 1.73 -7.95 -8.56
CA ARG A 42 1.53 -6.56 -8.07
C ARG A 42 1.96 -5.48 -9.06
N PHE A 43 2.91 -5.82 -9.93
CA PHE A 43 3.36 -4.99 -11.03
C PHE A 43 2.34 -4.87 -12.16
N GLU A 44 1.70 -5.97 -12.55
CA GLU A 44 0.64 -6.00 -13.56
C GLU A 44 -0.58 -5.19 -13.07
N LEU A 45 -0.93 -5.33 -11.79
CA LEU A 45 -1.98 -4.54 -11.15
C LEU A 45 -1.73 -3.02 -11.21
N PHE A 46 -0.47 -2.61 -11.01
CA PHE A 46 -0.07 -1.20 -11.14
C PHE A 46 -0.16 -0.72 -12.59
N LEU A 47 0.29 -1.52 -13.56
CA LEU A 47 0.19 -1.16 -14.98
C LEU A 47 -1.26 -1.09 -15.48
N ASP A 48 -2.12 -2.00 -15.02
CA ASP A 48 -3.54 -1.95 -15.33
C ASP A 48 -4.12 -0.60 -14.87
N LEU A 49 -3.77 -0.17 -13.64
CA LEU A 49 -4.15 1.14 -13.08
C LEU A 49 -3.73 2.32 -13.97
N LEU A 50 -2.55 2.25 -14.59
CA LEU A 50 -2.07 3.27 -15.54
C LEU A 50 -2.87 3.30 -16.85
N SER A 51 -3.39 2.15 -17.30
CA SER A 51 -4.07 2.00 -18.59
C SER A 51 -5.57 2.37 -18.56
N SER A 52 -6.11 2.60 -17.34
CA SER A 52 -7.51 2.96 -17.12
C SER A 52 -7.86 4.31 -17.75
N LYS A 53 -8.65 4.29 -18.82
CA LYS A 53 -9.30 5.51 -19.31
C LYS A 53 -10.43 5.95 -18.37
N ASP A 54 -10.56 7.27 -18.26
CA ASP A 54 -11.63 8.04 -17.62
C ASP A 54 -12.91 7.24 -17.29
N GLY A 55 -13.20 7.12 -16.00
CA GLY A 55 -14.52 6.73 -15.49
C GLY A 55 -14.70 5.27 -15.04
N GLN A 56 -13.70 4.40 -15.14
CA GLN A 56 -13.83 2.97 -14.78
C GLN A 56 -12.95 2.51 -13.60
N LYS A 57 -12.83 3.33 -12.54
CA LYS A 57 -12.34 2.86 -11.21
C LYS A 57 -13.06 1.57 -10.74
N ARG A 58 -14.32 1.35 -11.18
CA ARG A 58 -15.15 0.16 -10.90
C ARG A 58 -14.78 -1.11 -11.67
N GLU A 59 -14.21 -1.02 -12.88
CA GLU A 59 -13.80 -2.21 -13.66
C GLU A 59 -12.38 -2.66 -13.33
N LEU A 60 -11.53 -1.73 -12.93
CA LEU A 60 -10.23 -2.07 -12.37
C LEU A 60 -10.30 -2.66 -10.97
N ALA A 61 -11.16 -2.13 -10.09
CA ALA A 61 -11.46 -2.84 -8.84
C ALA A 61 -12.06 -4.24 -9.10
N ARG A 62 -12.63 -4.48 -10.29
CA ARG A 62 -13.16 -5.79 -10.72
C ARG A 62 -12.04 -6.75 -11.15
N TRP A 63 -11.02 -6.25 -11.86
CA TRP A 63 -9.89 -7.05 -12.38
C TRP A 63 -8.74 -7.20 -11.38
N MET A 64 -8.42 -6.17 -10.61
CA MET A 64 -7.29 -6.17 -9.67
C MET A 64 -7.41 -7.20 -8.54
N ILE A 65 -8.59 -7.78 -8.40
CA ILE A 65 -9.12 -8.39 -7.19
C ILE A 65 -9.82 -9.71 -7.49
N GLY A 66 -10.23 -9.93 -8.75
CA GLY A 66 -10.78 -11.21 -9.20
C GLY A 66 -9.76 -12.35 -9.21
N ASP A 67 -8.47 -12.04 -9.28
CA ASP A 67 -7.36 -13.01 -9.30
C ASP A 67 -6.80 -13.34 -7.89
N LEU A 68 -7.27 -12.63 -6.87
CA LEU A 68 -7.03 -12.89 -5.45
C LEU A 68 -8.33 -13.48 -4.89
N GLU A 69 -8.47 -14.79 -4.98
CA GLU A 69 -9.59 -15.64 -4.52
C GLU A 69 -10.84 -14.91 -3.93
N GLY A 70 -11.88 -14.75 -4.76
CA GLY A 70 -13.28 -14.67 -4.31
C GLY A 70 -13.97 -13.29 -4.30
N GLU A 71 -15.31 -13.32 -4.40
CA GLU A 71 -16.24 -12.17 -4.30
C GLU A 71 -16.07 -11.28 -3.05
N LEU A 72 -15.39 -11.81 -2.03
CA LEU A 72 -14.94 -11.13 -0.80
C LEU A 72 -14.16 -9.83 -1.07
N ASN A 73 -13.37 -9.82 -2.14
CA ASN A 73 -12.27 -8.88 -2.32
C ASN A 73 -12.73 -7.55 -3.00
N TYR A 74 -13.85 -7.54 -3.73
CA TYR A 74 -14.34 -6.34 -4.43
C TYR A 74 -14.86 -5.25 -3.49
N ARG A 75 -15.53 -5.64 -2.40
CA ARG A 75 -16.23 -4.72 -1.48
C ARG A 75 -15.24 -4.01 -0.57
N GLU A 76 -14.27 -4.75 -0.06
CA GLU A 76 -13.14 -4.23 0.71
C GLU A 76 -12.34 -3.22 -0.10
N SER A 77 -12.21 -3.48 -1.40
CA SER A 77 -11.51 -2.60 -2.33
C SER A 77 -12.29 -1.34 -2.65
N MET A 78 -13.62 -1.40 -2.73
CA MET A 78 -14.46 -0.20 -2.88
C MET A 78 -14.36 0.73 -1.68
N LEU A 79 -14.31 0.17 -0.46
CA LEU A 79 -14.05 0.93 0.76
C LEU A 79 -12.69 1.63 0.69
N THR A 80 -11.64 0.85 0.43
CA THR A 80 -10.25 1.31 0.29
C THR A 80 -10.12 2.43 -0.75
N LEU A 81 -10.80 2.30 -1.89
CA LEU A 81 -10.81 3.31 -2.95
C LEU A 81 -11.54 4.60 -2.53
N ALA A 82 -12.66 4.49 -1.81
CA ALA A 82 -13.37 5.66 -1.30
C ALA A 82 -12.55 6.39 -0.25
N ASP A 83 -11.89 5.65 0.65
CA ASP A 83 -11.02 6.24 1.67
C ASP A 83 -9.81 6.95 1.05
N VAL A 84 -9.15 6.35 0.06
CA VAL A 84 -8.05 7.02 -0.66
C VAL A 84 -8.54 8.28 -1.37
N ALA A 85 -9.71 8.25 -2.02
CA ALA A 85 -10.28 9.44 -2.66
C ALA A 85 -10.57 10.57 -1.65
N ILE A 86 -11.00 10.22 -0.44
CA ILE A 86 -11.23 11.20 0.65
C ILE A 86 -9.92 11.80 1.14
N VAL A 87 -8.89 10.99 1.39
CA VAL A 87 -7.61 11.54 1.86
C VAL A 87 -6.83 12.27 0.77
N ALA A 88 -7.08 11.94 -0.51
CA ALA A 88 -6.55 12.66 -1.65
C ALA A 88 -7.08 14.10 -1.66
N SER A 89 -8.38 14.30 -1.46
CA SER A 89 -8.95 15.66 -1.42
C SER A 89 -8.41 16.51 -0.27
N PHE A 90 -8.02 15.90 0.85
CA PHE A 90 -7.31 16.62 1.92
C PHE A 90 -5.90 17.05 1.51
N SER A 91 -5.26 16.29 0.63
CA SER A 91 -3.94 16.61 0.09
C SER A 91 -4.02 17.73 -0.95
N ASP A 92 -5.09 17.77 -1.75
CA ASP A 92 -5.39 18.85 -2.69
C ASP A 92 -5.50 20.21 -1.95
N GLU A 93 -6.29 20.28 -0.88
CA GLU A 93 -6.44 21.50 -0.05
C GLU A 93 -5.09 21.96 0.53
N LEU A 94 -4.26 21.02 1.00
CA LEU A 94 -2.94 21.33 1.53
C LEU A 94 -1.98 21.83 0.44
N ALA A 95 -2.13 21.36 -0.80
CA ALA A 95 -1.32 21.80 -1.93
C ALA A 95 -1.64 23.24 -2.37
N GLU A 96 -2.91 23.65 -2.23
CA GLU A 96 -3.35 25.03 -2.47
C GLU A 96 -2.95 25.99 -1.33
N HIS A 97 -2.79 25.47 -0.11
CA HIS A 97 -2.43 26.24 1.08
C HIS A 97 -1.24 25.61 1.81
N PRO A 98 -0.02 25.74 1.27
CA PRO A 98 1.13 24.97 1.72
C PRO A 98 1.81 25.60 2.96
N ASP A 99 1.11 25.64 4.09
CA ASP A 99 1.62 26.16 5.36
C ASP A 99 1.56 25.12 6.51
N GLY A 100 2.26 25.43 7.60
CA GLY A 100 2.33 24.53 8.76
C GLY A 100 1.00 24.33 9.50
N VAL A 101 0.06 25.26 9.39
CA VAL A 101 -1.27 25.17 10.02
C VAL A 101 -2.14 24.19 9.23
N HIS A 102 -2.14 24.31 7.90
CA HIS A 102 -2.83 23.37 7.01
C HIS A 102 -2.20 21.98 7.07
N LEU A 103 -0.88 21.86 7.23
CA LEU A 103 -0.22 20.57 7.47
C LEU A 103 -0.69 19.92 8.79
N ALA A 104 -0.77 20.70 9.87
CA ALA A 104 -1.29 20.20 11.15
C ALA A 104 -2.77 19.77 11.01
N LYS A 105 -3.59 20.58 10.33
CA LYS A 105 -4.98 20.26 10.03
C LYS A 105 -5.11 18.98 9.22
N TYR A 106 -4.30 18.81 8.17
CA TYR A 106 -4.24 17.60 7.36
C TYR A 106 -4.01 16.35 8.22
N ILE A 107 -3.00 16.37 9.10
CA ILE A 107 -2.71 15.24 9.99
C ILE A 107 -3.90 14.94 10.92
N LEU A 108 -4.54 15.98 11.45
CA LEU A 108 -5.66 15.87 12.39
C LEU A 108 -6.95 15.35 11.74
N ILE A 109 -7.16 15.55 10.44
CA ILE A 109 -8.33 15.04 9.69
C ILE A 109 -8.04 13.71 8.97
N PHE A 110 -6.79 13.46 8.59
CA PHE A 110 -6.36 12.21 7.97
C PHE A 110 -6.45 11.04 8.95
N ALA A 111 -5.90 11.19 10.16
CA ALA A 111 -5.83 10.08 11.12
C ALA A 111 -7.21 9.53 11.55
N PRO A 112 -8.24 10.36 11.83
CA PRO A 112 -9.57 9.84 12.14
C PRO A 112 -10.23 9.11 10.96
N ALA A 113 -10.02 9.56 9.72
CA ALA A 113 -10.48 8.85 8.52
C ALA A 113 -9.80 7.48 8.41
N TRP A 114 -8.47 7.44 8.58
CA TRP A 114 -7.69 6.20 8.65
C TRP A 114 -8.22 5.24 9.72
N HIS A 115 -8.58 5.74 10.91
CA HIS A 115 -9.12 4.90 11.99
C HIS A 115 -10.45 4.24 11.65
N ILE A 116 -11.35 4.94 10.95
CA ILE A 116 -12.62 4.36 10.49
C ILE A 116 -12.36 3.23 9.49
N TRP A 117 -11.48 3.46 8.51
CA TRP A 117 -11.09 2.44 7.55
C TRP A 117 -10.43 1.23 8.24
N ALA A 118 -9.49 1.49 9.17
CA ALA A 118 -8.79 0.45 9.90
C ALA A 118 -9.74 -0.42 10.75
N ASP A 119 -10.75 0.17 11.39
CA ASP A 119 -11.78 -0.58 12.12
C ASP A 119 -12.59 -1.49 11.20
N LEU A 120 -13.07 -0.97 10.07
CA LEU A 120 -13.84 -1.75 9.11
C LEU A 120 -13.02 -2.92 8.57
N ARG A 121 -11.75 -2.66 8.23
CA ARG A 121 -10.79 -3.66 7.82
C ARG A 121 -10.64 -4.76 8.88
N GLU A 122 -10.46 -4.40 10.15
CA GLU A 122 -10.33 -5.36 11.26
C GLU A 122 -11.62 -6.19 11.45
N ILE A 123 -12.79 -5.56 11.35
CA ILE A 123 -14.10 -6.24 11.44
C ILE A 123 -14.26 -7.25 10.32
N MET A 124 -13.92 -6.87 9.09
CA MET A 124 -14.07 -7.76 7.94
C MET A 124 -13.07 -8.90 7.98
N ASN A 125 -11.85 -8.67 8.47
CA ASN A 125 -10.87 -9.73 8.67
C ASN A 125 -11.26 -10.70 9.80
N SER A 126 -11.88 -10.22 10.88
CA SER A 126 -12.18 -11.04 12.07
C SER A 126 -13.58 -11.68 12.09
N TYR A 127 -14.59 -11.05 11.46
CA TYR A 127 -16.01 -11.39 11.60
C TYR A 127 -16.78 -11.32 10.28
N TYR A 128 -16.19 -11.81 9.20
CA TYR A 128 -16.87 -11.84 7.90
C TYR A 128 -18.11 -12.75 7.91
N THR A 129 -19.28 -12.20 7.58
CA THR A 129 -20.54 -12.96 7.45
C THR A 129 -21.17 -12.86 6.06
N ASP A 130 -20.76 -11.87 5.26
CA ASP A 130 -21.28 -11.53 3.92
C ASP A 130 -22.80 -11.37 3.81
N ASP A 131 -23.47 -11.11 4.93
CA ASP A 131 -24.91 -10.93 4.94
C ASP A 131 -25.32 -9.52 4.48
N LEU A 132 -26.62 -9.35 4.19
CA LEU A 132 -27.18 -8.05 3.80
C LEU A 132 -26.91 -6.97 4.85
N LEU A 133 -26.90 -7.31 6.14
CA LEU A 133 -26.72 -6.34 7.22
C LEU A 133 -25.29 -5.79 7.23
N GLN A 134 -24.27 -6.65 7.16
CA GLN A 134 -22.87 -6.24 7.08
C GLN A 134 -22.63 -5.36 5.84
N ARG A 135 -23.24 -5.70 4.71
CA ARG A 135 -23.19 -4.90 3.47
C ARG A 135 -23.80 -3.52 3.63
N LEU A 136 -24.98 -3.43 4.27
CA LEU A 136 -25.63 -2.14 4.56
C LEU A 136 -24.83 -1.31 5.58
N VAL A 137 -24.21 -1.95 6.56
CA VAL A 137 -23.32 -1.27 7.53
C VAL A 137 -22.11 -0.67 6.83
N ILE A 138 -21.44 -1.40 5.93
CA ILE A 138 -20.30 -0.87 5.16
C ILE A 138 -20.75 0.35 4.34
N LEU A 139 -21.84 0.24 3.58
CA LEU A 139 -22.37 1.36 2.80
C LEU A 139 -22.72 2.57 3.67
N TRP A 140 -23.32 2.33 4.83
CA TRP A 140 -23.65 3.37 5.80
C TRP A 140 -22.41 4.08 6.34
N VAL A 141 -21.38 3.34 6.74
CA VAL A 141 -20.12 3.95 7.22
C VAL A 141 -19.42 4.71 6.10
N MET A 142 -19.43 4.20 4.86
CA MET A 142 -18.90 4.92 3.70
C MET A 142 -19.67 6.23 3.44
N ALA A 143 -20.99 6.24 3.57
CA ALA A 143 -21.78 7.46 3.44
C ALA A 143 -21.43 8.49 4.54
N LEU A 144 -21.16 8.03 5.76
CA LEU A 144 -20.69 8.90 6.85
C LEU A 144 -19.27 9.41 6.61
N LEU A 145 -18.38 8.61 6.02
CA LEU A 145 -17.04 9.06 5.60
C LEU A 145 -17.11 10.16 4.54
N VAL A 146 -18.03 10.05 3.57
CA VAL A 146 -18.28 11.12 2.61
C VAL A 146 -18.79 12.40 3.30
N LEU A 147 -19.70 12.26 4.28
CA LEU A 147 -20.16 13.40 5.08
C LEU A 147 -19.02 14.03 5.89
N TYR A 148 -18.17 13.19 6.51
CA TYR A 148 -16.99 13.60 7.25
C TYR A 148 -16.04 14.41 6.34
N ALA A 149 -15.67 13.86 5.18
CA ALA A 149 -14.71 14.47 4.27
C ALA A 149 -15.15 15.86 3.79
N ASN A 150 -16.42 15.98 3.37
CA ASN A 150 -16.98 17.23 2.87
C ASN A 150 -17.11 18.33 3.93
N ASN A 151 -16.96 18.01 5.21
CA ASN A 151 -17.04 19.00 6.29
C ASN A 151 -15.68 19.20 7.00
N ALA A 152 -14.81 18.19 6.98
CA ALA A 152 -13.53 18.21 7.68
C ALA A 152 -12.63 19.37 7.20
N TYR A 153 -12.68 19.71 5.91
CA TYR A 153 -11.91 20.81 5.35
C TYR A 153 -12.38 22.20 5.84
N LEU A 154 -13.58 22.35 6.39
CA LEU A 154 -14.08 23.60 6.98
C LEU A 154 -14.14 23.57 8.51
N ALA A 155 -13.67 22.50 9.14
CA ALA A 155 -13.86 22.28 10.57
C ALA A 155 -13.22 23.36 11.46
N ASP A 156 -12.16 24.02 11.01
CA ASP A 156 -11.51 25.13 11.71
C ASP A 156 -12.19 26.50 11.46
N LYS A 157 -12.95 26.62 10.37
CA LYS A 157 -13.58 27.87 9.92
C LYS A 157 -15.04 27.99 10.35
N ASP A 158 -15.77 26.88 10.37
CA ASP A 158 -17.20 26.84 10.70
C ASP A 158 -17.51 25.79 11.77
N ILE A 159 -18.22 26.22 12.82
CA ILE A 159 -18.70 25.34 13.88
C ILE A 159 -19.69 24.29 13.37
N VAL A 160 -20.52 24.61 12.36
CA VAL A 160 -21.45 23.65 11.77
C VAL A 160 -20.68 22.55 11.06
N ALA A 161 -19.63 22.91 10.31
CA ALA A 161 -18.72 21.94 9.70
C ALA A 161 -18.00 21.09 10.75
N MET A 162 -17.47 21.69 11.82
CA MET A 162 -16.85 20.95 12.94
C MET A 162 -17.82 19.95 13.58
N ARG A 163 -19.05 20.38 13.89
CA ARG A 163 -20.09 19.54 14.50
C ARG A 163 -20.49 18.40 13.57
N THR A 164 -20.66 18.67 12.29
CA THR A 164 -21.00 17.66 11.29
C THR A 164 -19.87 16.64 11.13
N THR A 165 -18.62 17.10 11.09
CA THR A 165 -17.42 16.25 11.04
C THR A 165 -17.33 15.34 12.28
N ALA A 166 -17.45 15.92 13.48
CA ALA A 166 -17.42 15.17 14.73
C ALA A 166 -18.60 14.18 14.85
N ALA A 167 -19.80 14.58 14.43
CA ALA A 167 -20.98 13.72 14.41
C ALA A 167 -20.81 12.54 13.45
N ALA A 168 -20.33 12.79 12.23
CA ALA A 168 -20.08 11.74 11.24
C ALA A 168 -19.04 10.73 11.77
N TYR A 169 -17.95 11.21 12.36
CA TYR A 169 -16.92 10.36 12.99
C TYR A 169 -17.49 9.52 14.15
N ILE A 170 -18.19 10.15 15.10
CA ILE A 170 -18.77 9.46 16.25
C ILE A 170 -19.80 8.42 15.81
N LEU A 171 -20.63 8.74 14.82
CA LEU A 171 -21.67 7.84 14.33
C LEU A 171 -21.08 6.64 13.57
N ALA A 172 -20.04 6.86 12.77
CA ALA A 172 -19.30 5.79 12.11
C ALA A 172 -18.66 4.85 13.15
N ARG A 173 -17.97 5.43 14.13
CA ARG A 173 -17.28 4.71 15.20
C ARG A 173 -18.24 4.02 16.17
N PHE A 174 -19.40 4.60 16.44
CA PHE A 174 -20.46 3.97 17.22
C PHE A 174 -21.07 2.78 16.47
N THR A 175 -21.18 2.88 15.15
CA THR A 175 -21.62 1.78 14.30
C THR A 175 -20.60 0.63 14.35
N THR A 176 -19.30 0.89 14.15
CA THR A 176 -18.25 -0.15 14.22
C THR A 176 -18.16 -0.77 15.62
N LEU A 177 -18.26 0.03 16.68
CA LEU A 177 -18.38 -0.44 18.06
C LEU A 177 -19.57 -1.38 18.24
N SER A 178 -20.74 -1.02 17.69
CA SER A 178 -21.95 -1.82 17.81
C SER A 178 -21.78 -3.17 17.11
N VAL A 179 -21.08 -3.21 15.98
CA VAL A 179 -20.72 -4.47 15.30
C VAL A 179 -19.81 -5.33 16.18
N PHE A 180 -18.75 -4.76 16.78
CA PHE A 180 -17.92 -5.51 17.74
C PHE A 180 -18.72 -6.04 18.94
N LEU A 181 -19.67 -5.26 19.45
CA LEU A 181 -20.50 -5.66 20.57
C LEU A 181 -21.47 -6.80 20.19
N VAL A 182 -22.17 -6.67 19.07
CA VAL A 182 -23.11 -7.70 18.55
C VAL A 182 -22.36 -9.00 18.24
N THR A 183 -21.23 -8.91 17.52
CA THR A 183 -20.39 -10.07 17.22
C THR A 183 -19.84 -10.72 18.48
N SER A 184 -19.60 -9.98 19.57
CA SER A 184 -19.18 -10.54 20.86
C SER A 184 -20.21 -11.48 21.51
N PHE A 185 -21.49 -11.36 21.13
CA PHE A 185 -22.53 -12.29 21.58
C PHE A 185 -22.64 -13.52 20.67
N ALA A 186 -22.36 -13.37 19.39
CA ALA A 186 -22.44 -14.45 18.40
C ALA A 186 -21.20 -15.35 18.38
N ALA A 187 -20.00 -14.78 18.58
CA ALA A 187 -18.71 -15.49 18.49
C ALA A 187 -18.05 -15.62 19.87
N TYR A 188 -18.06 -16.84 20.43
CA TYR A 188 -17.46 -17.12 21.74
C TYR A 188 -15.93 -16.92 21.75
N GLN A 189 -15.27 -17.26 20.64
CA GLN A 189 -13.81 -17.32 20.48
C GLN A 189 -13.13 -15.97 20.70
N HIS A 190 -13.81 -14.86 20.42
CA HIS A 190 -13.24 -13.51 20.51
C HIS A 190 -14.00 -12.59 21.47
N ARG A 191 -14.96 -13.12 22.23
CA ARG A 191 -15.91 -12.34 23.06
C ARG A 191 -15.26 -11.33 24.00
N VAL A 192 -14.22 -11.74 24.73
CA VAL A 192 -13.59 -10.88 25.75
C VAL A 192 -12.84 -9.74 25.06
N GLN A 193 -12.12 -10.07 24.00
CA GLN A 193 -11.35 -9.11 23.23
C GLN A 193 -12.26 -8.10 22.51
N ALA A 194 -13.34 -8.57 21.88
CA ALA A 194 -14.33 -7.71 21.22
C ALA A 194 -15.00 -6.74 22.21
N ARG A 195 -15.32 -7.19 23.44
CA ARG A 195 -15.90 -6.31 24.47
C ARG A 195 -14.91 -5.29 25.01
N ILE A 196 -13.64 -5.66 25.19
CA ILE A 196 -12.60 -4.72 25.59
C ILE A 196 -12.41 -3.67 24.49
N MET A 197 -12.35 -4.08 23.22
CA MET A 197 -12.27 -3.17 22.07
C MET A 197 -13.48 -2.22 22.05
N ALA A 198 -14.70 -2.76 22.15
CA ALA A 198 -15.92 -1.94 22.19
C ALA A 198 -15.95 -0.96 23.36
N ALA A 199 -15.47 -1.36 24.55
CA ALA A 199 -15.37 -0.49 25.72
C ALA A 199 -14.32 0.63 25.50
N CYS A 200 -13.14 0.29 24.96
CA CYS A 200 -12.12 1.27 24.59
C CYS A 200 -12.65 2.27 23.55
N MET A 201 -13.34 1.79 22.51
CA MET A 201 -13.97 2.62 21.49
C MET A 201 -15.02 3.54 22.11
N PHE A 202 -15.84 3.05 23.05
CA PHE A 202 -16.85 3.85 23.74
C PHE A 202 -16.23 5.05 24.48
N VAL A 203 -15.14 4.81 25.22
CA VAL A 203 -14.39 5.89 25.88
C VAL A 203 -13.81 6.86 24.85
N GLY A 204 -13.32 6.36 23.71
CA GLY A 204 -12.87 7.19 22.59
C GLY A 204 -13.97 8.13 22.07
N LEU A 205 -15.24 7.68 22.00
CA LEU A 205 -16.37 8.52 21.62
C LEU A 205 -16.59 9.66 22.63
N LEU A 206 -16.44 9.38 23.93
CA LEU A 206 -16.58 10.39 24.99
C LEU A 206 -15.50 11.47 24.90
N ILE A 207 -14.29 11.11 24.48
CA ILE A 207 -13.19 12.07 24.25
C ILE A 207 -13.56 13.06 23.14
N ALA A 208 -14.35 12.66 22.13
CA ALA A 208 -14.74 13.53 21.02
C ALA A 208 -15.91 14.49 21.36
N VAL A 209 -16.60 14.31 22.49
CA VAL A 209 -17.76 15.14 22.91
C VAL A 209 -17.45 16.65 23.01
N PRO A 210 -16.28 17.10 23.51
CA PRO A 210 -15.94 18.52 23.56
C PRO A 210 -15.99 19.24 22.19
N LEU A 211 -15.85 18.52 21.07
CA LEU A 211 -15.83 19.11 19.73
C LEU A 211 -17.16 19.79 19.34
N PHE A 212 -18.28 19.39 19.96
CA PHE A 212 -19.60 19.97 19.67
C PHE A 212 -19.84 21.34 20.28
N PHE A 213 -19.10 21.70 21.32
CA PHE A 213 -19.36 22.91 22.08
C PHE A 213 -18.65 24.12 21.46
N GLU A 214 -19.37 25.23 21.35
CA GLU A 214 -18.83 26.52 20.93
C GLU A 214 -17.94 27.15 21.99
N SER A 215 -18.19 26.84 23.27
CA SER A 215 -17.41 27.34 24.39
C SER A 215 -15.96 26.84 24.42
N VAL A 216 -15.64 25.79 23.66
CA VAL A 216 -14.30 25.21 23.58
C VAL A 216 -13.52 25.91 22.47
N SER A 217 -12.36 26.47 22.81
CA SER A 217 -11.48 27.15 21.85
C SER A 217 -10.96 26.19 20.77
N ILE A 218 -10.58 26.72 19.60
CA ILE A 218 -10.06 25.89 18.51
C ILE A 218 -8.78 25.14 18.91
N GLN A 219 -7.90 25.76 19.71
CA GLN A 219 -6.69 25.13 20.24
C GLN A 219 -7.02 23.94 21.16
N ALA A 220 -8.04 24.09 22.01
CA ALA A 220 -8.50 23.00 22.85
C ALA A 220 -9.13 21.87 22.01
N LYS A 221 -9.85 22.19 20.93
CA LYS A 221 -10.38 21.18 19.99
C LYS A 221 -9.26 20.41 19.30
N VAL A 222 -8.21 21.09 18.84
CA VAL A 222 -7.01 20.45 18.27
C VAL A 222 -6.38 19.49 19.28
N ALA A 223 -6.21 19.91 20.53
CA ALA A 223 -5.68 19.05 21.59
C ALA A 223 -6.57 17.82 21.85
N VAL A 224 -7.90 18.00 21.84
CA VAL A 224 -8.86 16.90 21.98
C VAL A 224 -8.72 15.88 20.85
N VAL A 225 -8.61 16.32 19.59
CA VAL A 225 -8.41 15.43 18.44
C VAL A 225 -7.07 14.69 18.55
N ALA A 226 -5.98 15.37 18.91
CA ALA A 226 -4.67 14.75 19.09
C ALA A 226 -4.69 13.68 20.20
N VAL A 227 -5.35 13.97 21.33
CA VAL A 227 -5.55 13.01 22.42
C VAL A 227 -6.39 11.82 21.96
N ALA A 228 -7.45 12.06 21.18
CA ALA A 228 -8.28 10.98 20.64
C ALA A 228 -7.49 10.06 19.70
N ILE A 229 -6.66 10.62 18.80
CA ILE A 229 -5.78 9.86 17.90
C ILE A 229 -4.80 9.00 18.70
N PHE A 230 -4.08 9.60 19.65
CA PHE A 230 -3.12 8.88 20.47
C PHE A 230 -3.79 7.78 21.32
N TYR A 231 -4.93 8.10 21.94
CA TYR A 231 -5.72 7.14 22.70
C TYR A 231 -6.16 5.96 21.83
N GLN A 232 -6.57 6.22 20.58
CA GLN A 232 -6.99 5.17 19.65
C GLN A 232 -5.83 4.24 19.30
N GLU A 233 -4.67 4.77 18.90
CA GLU A 233 -3.49 3.95 18.59
C GLU A 233 -3.02 3.13 19.79
N LEU A 234 -3.03 3.74 20.98
CA LEU A 234 -2.66 3.07 22.21
C LEU A 234 -3.63 1.93 22.55
N THR A 235 -4.94 2.18 22.48
CA THR A 235 -5.94 1.15 22.81
C THR A 235 -5.99 0.03 21.79
N TRP A 236 -5.85 0.33 20.50
CA TRP A 236 -5.70 -0.69 19.45
C TRP A 236 -4.45 -1.54 19.68
N GLY A 237 -3.30 -0.92 19.94
CA GLY A 237 -2.05 -1.63 20.27
C GLY A 237 -2.17 -2.51 21.53
N LEU A 238 -2.81 -2.01 22.59
CA LEU A 238 -2.99 -2.74 23.85
C LEU A 238 -3.95 -3.93 23.71
N THR A 239 -5.09 -3.75 23.04
CA THR A 239 -6.13 -4.78 22.90
C THR A 239 -5.68 -5.97 22.07
N LEU A 240 -4.85 -5.75 21.05
CA LEU A 240 -4.29 -6.81 20.20
C LEU A 240 -2.97 -7.38 20.74
N SER A 241 -2.39 -6.80 21.80
CA SER A 241 -1.06 -7.17 22.29
C SER A 241 -1.01 -8.58 22.88
N PRO A 242 0.07 -9.35 22.67
CA PRO A 242 0.31 -10.61 23.38
C PRO A 242 0.37 -10.44 24.90
N TRP A 243 0.64 -9.22 25.39
CA TRP A 243 0.64 -8.94 26.82
C TRP A 243 -0.75 -9.08 27.44
N ILE A 244 -1.79 -8.48 26.82
CA ILE A 244 -3.16 -8.53 27.35
C ILE A 244 -3.71 -9.96 27.27
N LYS A 245 -3.38 -10.66 26.18
CA LYS A 245 -3.75 -12.07 25.96
C LYS A 245 -3.20 -12.98 27.06
N ARG A 246 -1.92 -12.81 27.42
CA ARG A 246 -1.28 -13.53 28.54
C ARG A 246 -1.87 -13.14 29.89
N ARG A 247 -2.17 -11.85 30.11
CA ARG A 247 -2.70 -11.38 31.40
C ARG A 247 -4.13 -11.87 31.65
N LEU A 248 -4.92 -12.00 30.61
CA LEU A 248 -6.32 -12.46 30.67
C LEU A 248 -6.48 -13.99 30.55
N ASN A 249 -5.38 -14.75 30.42
CA ASN A 249 -5.38 -16.21 30.25
C ASN A 249 -6.38 -16.68 29.16
N LEU A 250 -6.41 -15.99 28.02
CA LEU A 250 -7.37 -16.28 26.96
C LEU A 250 -7.00 -17.59 26.25
N ALA A 251 -7.91 -18.56 26.27
CA ALA A 251 -7.77 -19.81 25.51
C ALA A 251 -7.95 -19.62 24.00
N TYR A 252 -8.71 -18.59 23.60
CA TYR A 252 -8.95 -18.19 22.21
C TYR A 252 -8.65 -16.69 22.06
N SER A 253 -8.02 -16.30 20.96
CA SER A 253 -7.72 -14.90 20.64
C SER A 253 -7.79 -14.69 19.13
N THR A 254 -7.98 -13.44 18.68
CA THR A 254 -8.00 -13.15 17.25
C THR A 254 -6.67 -13.55 16.62
N ALA A 255 -6.78 -14.35 15.57
CA ALA A 255 -5.72 -14.59 14.62
C ALA A 255 -6.04 -13.75 13.39
N VAL A 256 -5.01 -13.16 12.82
CA VAL A 256 -5.13 -12.34 11.63
C VAL A 256 -4.80 -13.22 10.44
N ASP A 257 -5.61 -13.19 9.38
CA ASP A 257 -5.21 -13.80 8.11
C ASP A 257 -4.06 -12.97 7.54
N ILE A 258 -2.85 -13.50 7.70
CA ILE A 258 -1.63 -12.78 7.35
C ILE A 258 -1.52 -12.56 5.85
N ALA A 259 -1.96 -13.51 5.02
CA ALA A 259 -1.87 -13.36 3.57
C ALA A 259 -2.83 -12.26 3.12
N HIS A 260 -4.09 -12.36 3.55
CA HIS A 260 -5.12 -11.37 3.24
C HIS A 260 -4.72 -9.95 3.68
N GLU A 261 -4.23 -9.78 4.91
CA GLU A 261 -3.83 -8.47 5.42
C GLU A 261 -2.65 -7.84 4.68
N VAL A 262 -1.67 -8.66 4.28
CA VAL A 262 -0.53 -8.18 3.51
C VAL A 262 -0.98 -7.70 2.13
N ASP A 263 -1.89 -8.42 1.49
CA ASP A 263 -2.42 -8.03 0.20
C ASP A 263 -3.32 -6.79 0.29
N ARG A 264 -4.10 -6.64 1.37
CA ARG A 264 -4.87 -5.42 1.62
C ARG A 264 -4.00 -4.18 1.81
N MET A 265 -2.93 -4.27 2.60
CA MET A 265 -2.02 -3.13 2.77
C MET A 265 -1.30 -2.79 1.46
N ALA A 266 -0.93 -3.80 0.68
CA ALA A 266 -0.32 -3.60 -0.63
C ALA A 266 -1.31 -2.95 -1.62
N ALA A 267 -2.57 -3.41 -1.65
CA ALA A 267 -3.61 -2.81 -2.47
C ALA A 267 -3.85 -1.34 -2.09
N PHE A 268 -3.94 -1.03 -0.79
CA PHE A 268 -4.06 0.35 -0.30
C PHE A 268 -2.88 1.21 -0.79
N PHE A 269 -1.64 0.71 -0.65
CA PHE A 269 -0.44 1.42 -1.11
C PHE A 269 -0.44 1.65 -2.63
N ILE A 270 -0.82 0.66 -3.43
CA ILE A 270 -0.94 0.80 -4.90
C ILE A 270 -1.97 1.88 -5.25
N ILE A 271 -3.11 1.94 -4.55
CA ILE A 271 -4.16 2.94 -4.83
C ILE A 271 -3.66 4.35 -4.50
N ILE A 272 -2.88 4.54 -3.44
CA ILE A 272 -2.22 5.83 -3.16
C ILE A 272 -1.33 6.24 -4.34
N LEU A 273 -0.47 5.34 -4.82
CA LEU A 273 0.39 5.62 -5.97
C LEU A 273 -0.42 5.89 -7.24
N GLY A 274 -1.54 5.19 -7.41
CA GLY A 274 -2.51 5.44 -8.47
C GLY A 274 -3.04 6.86 -8.48
N GLU A 275 -3.27 7.45 -7.31
CA GLU A 275 -3.71 8.85 -7.20
C GLU A 275 -2.65 9.83 -7.72
N PHE A 276 -1.35 9.50 -7.58
CA PHE A 276 -0.26 10.35 -8.10
C PHE A 276 -0.33 10.40 -9.62
N VAL A 277 -0.51 9.21 -10.22
CA VAL A 277 -0.55 9.05 -11.67
C VAL A 277 -1.85 9.64 -12.23
N TYR A 278 -2.96 9.47 -11.52
CA TYR A 278 -4.21 10.11 -11.89
C TYR A 278 -4.05 11.64 -11.92
N SER A 279 -3.43 12.22 -10.90
CA SER A 279 -3.26 13.67 -10.75
C SER A 279 -2.40 14.33 -11.85
N ILE A 280 -1.46 13.62 -12.48
CA ILE A 280 -0.67 14.15 -13.63
C ILE A 280 -1.44 14.13 -14.95
N ILE A 281 -2.46 13.28 -15.09
CA ILE A 281 -3.29 13.17 -16.30
C ILE A 281 -4.46 14.16 -16.23
N VAL A 282 -5.05 14.30 -15.05
CA VAL A 282 -6.26 15.12 -14.82
C VAL A 282 -5.98 16.59 -15.05
N GLY A 283 -6.92 17.26 -15.72
CA GLY A 283 -6.84 18.68 -16.01
C GLY A 283 -5.85 19.05 -17.12
N HIS A 284 -5.25 18.07 -17.80
CA HIS A 284 -4.34 18.28 -18.94
C HIS A 284 -3.22 19.29 -18.65
N LYS A 285 -2.68 19.26 -17.42
CA LYS A 285 -1.70 20.23 -16.90
C LYS A 285 -0.35 20.19 -17.62
N THR A 286 -0.07 19.14 -18.39
CA THR A 286 1.20 18.96 -19.12
C THR A 286 1.32 19.85 -20.36
N GLY A 287 0.22 20.41 -20.88
CA GLY A 287 0.23 21.14 -22.14
C GLY A 287 0.32 20.25 -23.39
N VAL A 288 0.37 20.86 -24.57
CA VAL A 288 0.33 20.13 -25.86
C VAL A 288 1.75 19.82 -26.35
N GLY A 289 2.07 18.54 -26.54
CA GLY A 289 3.33 18.07 -27.11
C GLY A 289 4.39 17.68 -26.07
N LEU A 290 5.67 17.71 -26.47
CA LEU A 290 6.81 17.45 -25.60
C LEU A 290 7.19 18.74 -24.86
N THR A 291 6.63 18.91 -23.67
CA THR A 291 6.78 20.12 -22.84
C THR A 291 7.57 19.82 -21.55
N ALA A 292 7.99 20.87 -20.84
CA ALA A 292 8.50 20.75 -19.47
C ALA A 292 7.48 20.11 -18.51
N GLY A 293 6.18 20.40 -18.71
CA GLY A 293 5.09 19.77 -17.97
C GLY A 293 5.04 18.25 -18.18
N TYR A 294 5.22 17.79 -19.42
CA TYR A 294 5.35 16.37 -19.73
C TYR A 294 6.57 15.73 -19.05
N ALA A 295 7.73 16.40 -19.06
CA ALA A 295 8.94 15.91 -18.39
C ALA A 295 8.73 15.72 -16.88
N LYS A 296 8.09 16.70 -16.21
CA LYS A 296 7.74 16.60 -14.79
C LYS A 296 6.72 15.49 -14.50
N ALA A 297 5.72 15.32 -15.36
CA ALA A 297 4.77 14.21 -15.25
C ALA A 297 5.45 12.83 -15.38
N VAL A 298 6.41 12.68 -16.30
CA VAL A 298 7.24 11.47 -16.43
C VAL A 298 8.07 11.27 -15.16
N CYS A 299 8.64 12.33 -14.57
CA CYS A 299 9.36 12.22 -13.31
C CYS A 299 8.46 11.65 -12.19
N THR A 300 7.24 12.17 -12.04
CA THR A 300 6.25 11.67 -11.07
C THR A 300 5.88 10.21 -11.32
N LEU A 301 5.71 9.80 -12.58
CA LEU A 301 5.46 8.40 -12.94
C LEU A 301 6.64 7.49 -12.53
N VAL A 302 7.88 7.90 -12.79
CA VAL A 302 9.08 7.13 -12.40
C VAL A 302 9.22 7.04 -10.88
N ILE A 303 8.87 8.10 -10.14
CA ILE A 303 8.83 8.09 -8.67
C ILE A 303 7.79 7.07 -8.18
N ALA A 304 6.55 7.12 -8.70
CA ALA A 304 5.49 6.18 -8.33
C ALA A 304 5.88 4.73 -8.65
N PHE A 305 6.46 4.49 -9.82
CA PHE A 305 7.00 3.18 -10.22
C PHE A 305 8.07 2.68 -9.24
N SER A 306 9.04 3.54 -8.90
CA SER A 306 10.12 3.19 -7.98
C SER A 306 9.60 2.88 -6.59
N LEU A 307 8.63 3.65 -6.10
CA LEU A 307 7.96 3.42 -4.82
C LEU A 307 7.22 2.08 -4.79
N ASN A 308 6.45 1.75 -5.84
CA ASN A 308 5.77 0.46 -5.94
C ASN A 308 6.76 -0.70 -5.87
N TRP A 309 7.86 -0.58 -6.61
CA TRP A 309 8.90 -1.61 -6.64
C TRP A 309 9.58 -1.78 -5.28
N LEU A 310 9.98 -0.68 -4.64
CA LEU A 310 10.64 -0.69 -3.32
C LEU A 310 9.72 -1.27 -2.23
N TYR A 311 8.43 -0.93 -2.27
CA TYR A 311 7.44 -1.47 -1.34
C TYR A 311 7.20 -2.96 -1.58
N ALA A 312 6.95 -3.37 -2.83
CA ALA A 312 6.69 -4.77 -3.18
C ALA A 312 7.89 -5.68 -2.90
N SER A 313 9.10 -5.16 -3.02
CA SER A 313 10.34 -5.91 -2.76
C SER A 313 10.64 -6.09 -1.26
N GLY A 314 9.98 -5.36 -0.36
CA GLY A 314 10.23 -5.47 1.08
C GLY A 314 11.65 -5.06 1.47
N ASP A 315 12.48 -6.07 1.80
CA ASP A 315 13.90 -5.93 2.12
C ASP A 315 14.85 -6.29 0.96
N GLY A 316 14.29 -6.58 -0.21
CA GLY A 316 15.03 -6.90 -1.44
C GLY A 316 15.74 -8.25 -1.41
N SER A 317 15.37 -9.15 -0.49
CA SER A 317 15.90 -10.52 -0.45
C SER A 317 15.00 -11.52 -1.18
N VAL A 318 15.58 -12.65 -1.62
CA VAL A 318 14.85 -13.71 -2.32
C VAL A 318 13.90 -14.47 -1.39
N GLN A 319 14.32 -14.66 -0.13
CA GLN A 319 13.50 -15.25 0.92
C GLN A 319 13.60 -14.37 2.17
N ALA A 320 12.47 -13.81 2.57
CA ALA A 320 12.36 -13.09 3.84
C ALA A 320 11.11 -13.49 4.60
N THR A 321 11.29 -13.56 5.91
CA THR A 321 10.18 -13.67 6.85
C THR A 321 9.52 -12.30 7.01
N HIS A 322 8.25 -12.20 6.58
CA HIS A 322 7.43 -10.99 6.67
C HIS A 322 7.28 -10.49 8.14
N PRO A 323 7.25 -9.16 8.40
CA PRO A 323 7.14 -8.58 9.74
C PRO A 323 6.00 -9.15 10.61
N ILE A 324 4.84 -9.39 10.00
CA ILE A 324 3.67 -9.95 10.69
C ILE A 324 3.92 -11.39 11.17
N ARG A 325 4.68 -12.19 10.39
CA ARG A 325 5.02 -13.58 10.72
C ARG A 325 6.17 -13.68 11.73
N ARG A 326 7.01 -12.64 11.80
CA ARG A 326 8.22 -12.62 12.64
C ARG A 326 7.91 -12.51 14.14
N SER A 327 7.09 -11.52 14.53
CA SER A 327 6.72 -11.27 15.92
C SER A 327 5.55 -10.31 16.02
N ALA A 328 4.83 -10.31 17.15
CA ALA A 328 3.75 -9.36 17.36
C ALA A 328 4.23 -7.89 17.35
N TRP A 329 5.42 -7.61 17.89
CA TRP A 329 5.97 -6.24 17.89
C TRP A 329 6.30 -5.74 16.49
N THR A 330 6.84 -6.61 15.63
CA THR A 330 7.09 -6.26 14.23
C THR A 330 5.80 -6.19 13.41
N ALA A 331 4.75 -6.93 13.79
CA ALA A 331 3.41 -6.78 13.22
C ALA A 331 2.80 -5.41 13.59
N PHE A 332 2.88 -4.99 14.86
CA PHE A 332 2.45 -3.65 15.28
C PHE A 332 3.23 -2.56 14.55
N GLY A 333 4.56 -2.69 14.48
CA GLY A 333 5.41 -1.78 13.73
C GLY A 333 4.98 -1.70 12.27
N PHE A 334 4.67 -2.83 11.62
CA PHE A 334 4.16 -2.86 10.25
C PHE A 334 2.86 -2.06 10.13
N PHE A 335 1.82 -2.37 10.92
CA PHE A 335 0.53 -1.68 10.79
C PHE A 335 0.59 -0.19 11.15
N LEU A 336 1.27 0.17 12.24
CA LEU A 336 1.43 1.57 12.68
C LEU A 336 2.18 2.42 11.66
N LEU A 337 3.16 1.83 10.97
CA LEU A 337 3.99 2.53 9.99
C LEU A 337 3.22 2.90 8.72
N HIS A 338 2.17 2.16 8.37
CA HIS A 338 1.40 2.46 7.16
C HIS A 338 0.63 3.78 7.24
N LEU A 339 0.19 4.21 8.43
CA LEU A 339 -0.50 5.50 8.61
C LEU A 339 0.40 6.68 8.20
N PRO A 340 1.57 6.93 8.84
CA PRO A 340 2.43 8.05 8.46
C PRO A 340 3.04 7.87 7.07
N MET A 341 3.34 6.65 6.65
CA MET A 341 3.86 6.37 5.31
C MET A 341 2.86 6.78 4.23
N SER A 342 1.58 6.40 4.39
CA SER A 342 0.52 6.71 3.44
C SER A 342 0.24 8.20 3.36
N ALA A 343 0.12 8.86 4.52
CA ALA A 343 -0.09 10.30 4.61
C ALA A 343 1.04 11.09 3.94
N SER A 344 2.29 10.72 4.21
CA SER A 344 3.47 11.43 3.69
C SER A 344 3.62 11.26 2.18
N PHE A 345 3.44 10.02 1.69
CA PHE A 345 3.50 9.75 0.25
C PHE A 345 2.35 10.40 -0.50
N LEU A 346 1.14 10.41 0.04
CA LEU A 346 0.00 11.03 -0.62
C LEU A 346 0.22 12.53 -0.87
N ILE A 347 0.70 13.28 0.14
CA ILE A 347 1.05 14.69 -0.04
C ILE A 347 2.22 14.85 -1.01
N GLY A 348 3.34 14.15 -0.78
CA GLY A 348 4.53 14.29 -1.60
C GLY A 348 4.27 13.96 -3.08
N GLY A 349 3.50 12.92 -3.33
CA GLY A 349 3.05 12.51 -4.66
C GLY A 349 2.07 13.49 -5.30
N HIS A 350 1.15 14.06 -4.52
CA HIS A 350 0.23 15.08 -5.02
C HIS A 350 0.97 16.35 -5.44
N ILE A 351 1.91 16.85 -4.63
CA ILE A 351 2.74 18.02 -5.01
C ILE A 351 3.61 17.71 -6.24
N ALA A 352 4.18 16.50 -6.30
CA ALA A 352 4.91 16.04 -7.48
C ALA A 352 4.03 16.07 -8.74
N ALA A 353 2.73 15.76 -8.62
CA ALA A 353 1.79 15.84 -9.74
C ALA A 353 1.42 17.28 -10.10
N VAL A 354 1.17 18.15 -9.10
CA VAL A 354 0.88 19.59 -9.30
C VAL A 354 2.02 20.27 -10.06
N SER A 355 3.26 19.84 -9.84
CA SER A 355 4.44 20.34 -10.56
C SER A 355 4.30 20.34 -12.08
N ALA A 356 3.50 19.42 -12.67
CA ALA A 356 3.30 19.34 -14.12
C ALA A 356 2.77 20.66 -14.72
N GLY A 357 1.95 21.39 -13.97
CA GLY A 357 1.37 22.67 -14.39
C GLY A 357 2.15 23.93 -13.98
N GLU A 358 3.12 23.81 -13.06
CA GLU A 358 3.76 24.96 -12.42
C GLU A 358 5.22 25.13 -12.86
N GLU A 359 5.63 26.34 -13.25
CA GLU A 359 7.04 26.61 -13.61
C GLU A 359 7.96 26.68 -12.38
N GLN A 360 7.44 27.24 -11.28
CA GLN A 360 8.17 27.36 -10.02
C GLN A 360 7.28 26.93 -8.86
N PHE A 361 7.83 26.14 -7.95
CA PHE A 361 7.13 25.82 -6.72
C PHE A 361 7.16 27.00 -5.76
N GLU A 362 6.05 27.20 -5.05
CA GLU A 362 6.02 27.99 -3.82
C GLU A 362 6.90 27.34 -2.75
N GLU A 363 7.41 28.14 -1.81
CA GLU A 363 8.28 27.65 -0.73
C GLU A 363 7.64 26.49 0.04
N GLY A 364 6.37 26.64 0.42
CA GLY A 364 5.63 25.60 1.11
C GLY A 364 5.49 24.31 0.30
N GLN A 365 5.20 24.40 -1.00
CA GLN A 365 5.07 23.23 -1.87
C GLN A 365 6.39 22.45 -1.94
N ARG A 366 7.54 23.13 -1.99
CA ARG A 366 8.86 22.46 -1.96
C ARG A 366 9.05 21.67 -0.67
N TRP A 367 8.73 22.27 0.47
CA TRP A 367 8.80 21.60 1.78
C TRP A 367 7.85 20.41 1.87
N LEU A 368 6.64 20.52 1.34
CA LEU A 368 5.69 19.41 1.27
C LEU A 368 6.15 18.28 0.35
N LEU A 369 6.75 18.60 -0.80
CA LEU A 369 7.34 17.62 -1.72
C LEU A 369 8.49 16.85 -1.06
N GLY A 370 9.51 17.57 -0.57
CA GLY A 370 10.70 16.97 0.03
C GLY A 370 10.40 16.28 1.36
N GLY A 371 9.63 16.94 2.22
CA GLY A 371 9.19 16.40 3.51
C GLY A 371 8.28 15.19 3.36
N GLY A 372 7.27 15.25 2.48
CA GLY A 372 6.34 14.15 2.25
C GLY A 372 7.04 12.92 1.66
N LEU A 373 7.80 13.07 0.58
CA LEU A 373 8.53 11.97 -0.03
C LEU A 373 9.67 11.46 0.88
N GLY A 374 10.32 12.34 1.63
CA GLY A 374 11.40 12.01 2.55
C GLY A 374 10.94 11.26 3.80
N VAL A 375 9.87 11.72 4.47
CA VAL A 375 9.26 10.99 5.61
C VAL A 375 8.69 9.67 5.13
N GLY A 376 8.05 9.62 3.96
CA GLY A 376 7.59 8.37 3.35
C GLY A 376 8.75 7.40 3.10
N MET A 377 9.87 7.87 2.55
CA MET A 377 11.08 7.06 2.34
C MET A 377 11.69 6.57 3.65
N PHE A 378 11.70 7.40 4.70
CA PHE A 378 12.11 7.00 6.04
C PHE A 378 11.21 5.88 6.57
N CYS A 379 9.89 5.98 6.35
CA CYS A 379 8.98 4.89 6.67
C CYS A 379 9.30 3.62 5.85
N LEU A 380 9.61 3.71 4.56
CA LEU A 380 10.04 2.54 3.77
C LEU A 380 11.37 1.93 4.23
N TRP A 381 12.26 2.74 4.81
CA TRP A 381 13.48 2.25 5.46
C TRP A 381 13.12 1.41 6.70
N VAL A 382 12.30 1.96 7.61
CA VAL A 382 11.84 1.22 8.80
C VAL A 382 11.10 -0.06 8.37
N TYR A 383 10.26 0.03 7.34
CA TYR A 383 9.51 -1.10 6.77
C TYR A 383 10.45 -2.24 6.36
N GLY A 384 11.50 -1.95 5.58
CA GLY A 384 12.51 -2.94 5.19
C GLY A 384 13.29 -3.50 6.39
N MET A 385 13.56 -2.68 7.41
CA MET A 385 14.26 -3.11 8.62
C MET A 385 13.43 -4.09 9.47
N LEU A 386 12.10 -4.03 9.41
CA LEU A 386 11.21 -4.95 10.14
C LEU A 386 11.26 -6.40 9.62
N TYR A 387 11.57 -6.60 8.34
CA TYR A 387 11.72 -7.94 7.75
C TYR A 387 12.90 -8.70 8.38
N ARG A 388 12.88 -10.02 8.32
CA ARG A 388 14.04 -10.86 8.63
C ARG A 388 14.48 -11.57 7.36
N VAL A 389 15.73 -11.35 6.98
CA VAL A 389 16.35 -12.00 5.82
C VAL A 389 16.73 -13.42 6.20
N ASP A 390 16.35 -14.36 5.35
CA ASP A 390 16.80 -15.74 5.41
C ASP A 390 17.86 -15.92 4.30
N GLU A 391 19.02 -16.51 4.62
CA GLU A 391 20.17 -16.72 3.70
C GLU A 391 20.88 -15.46 3.14
N GLU A 392 21.26 -14.51 4.01
CA GLU A 392 21.94 -13.26 3.64
C GLU A 392 23.28 -13.45 2.89
N GLU A 393 23.97 -14.58 3.10
CA GLU A 393 25.31 -14.88 2.55
C GLU A 393 25.33 -15.05 1.03
N ARG A 394 24.17 -15.27 0.40
CA ARG A 394 24.06 -15.51 -1.04
C ARG A 394 23.87 -14.24 -1.87
N LEU A 395 23.64 -13.10 -1.23
CA LEU A 395 23.35 -11.83 -1.91
C LEU A 395 24.61 -10.99 -2.13
N VAL A 396 24.58 -10.07 -3.11
CA VAL A 396 25.71 -9.17 -3.42
C VAL A 396 26.00 -8.20 -2.27
N LEU A 397 24.96 -7.61 -1.66
CA LEU A 397 25.10 -6.71 -0.52
C LEU A 397 24.37 -7.25 0.71
N PRO A 398 24.93 -7.08 1.93
CA PRO A 398 24.20 -7.37 3.15
C PRO A 398 23.02 -6.39 3.31
N LYS A 399 21.98 -6.82 4.02
CA LYS A 399 20.72 -6.11 4.22
C LYS A 399 20.94 -4.68 4.69
N TRP A 400 21.82 -4.49 5.67
CA TRP A 400 22.08 -3.17 6.26
C TRP A 400 22.59 -2.18 5.22
N LEU A 401 23.51 -2.60 4.35
CA LEU A 401 24.07 -1.73 3.31
C LEU A 401 23.10 -1.52 2.14
N ARG A 402 22.31 -2.56 1.81
CA ARG A 402 21.28 -2.47 0.78
C ARG A 402 20.18 -1.47 1.16
N ILE A 403 19.60 -1.60 2.34
CA ILE A 403 18.44 -0.82 2.79
C ILE A 403 18.84 0.55 3.36
N ALA A 404 20.07 0.72 3.89
CA ALA A 404 20.53 2.01 4.42
C ALA A 404 20.43 3.16 3.40
N MET A 405 20.47 2.86 2.10
CA MET A 405 20.31 3.89 1.07
C MET A 405 18.92 4.54 1.08
N ARG A 406 17.87 3.86 1.56
CA ARG A 406 16.57 4.48 1.81
C ARG A 406 16.67 5.57 2.87
N LEU A 407 17.44 5.35 3.95
CA LEU A 407 17.64 6.35 5.00
C LEU A 407 18.44 7.56 4.48
N VAL A 408 19.49 7.30 3.71
CA VAL A 408 20.27 8.38 3.08
C VAL A 408 19.39 9.21 2.15
N ALA A 409 18.62 8.55 1.29
CA ALA A 409 17.67 9.21 0.39
C ALA A 409 16.60 9.99 1.15
N ALA A 410 16.08 9.46 2.25
CA ALA A 410 15.12 10.17 3.10
C ALA A 410 15.70 11.48 3.65
N VAL A 411 16.93 11.46 4.16
CA VAL A 411 17.61 12.68 4.65
C VAL A 411 17.85 13.66 3.51
N VAL A 412 18.31 13.20 2.35
CA VAL A 412 18.51 14.05 1.17
C VAL A 412 17.20 14.71 0.76
N LEU A 413 16.10 13.96 0.66
CA LEU A 413 14.78 14.49 0.29
C LEU A 413 14.23 15.50 1.30
N ILE A 414 14.45 15.29 2.60
CA ILE A 414 14.01 16.23 3.65
C ILE A 414 14.79 17.55 3.60
N VAL A 415 16.08 17.51 3.27
CA VAL A 415 16.95 18.69 3.21
C VAL A 415 16.87 19.40 1.85
N LEU A 416 16.46 18.69 0.79
CA LEU A 416 16.39 19.22 -0.57
C LEU A 416 15.60 20.54 -0.72
N PRO A 417 14.49 20.81 0.00
CA PRO A 417 13.76 22.06 -0.10
C PRO A 417 14.61 23.31 0.24
N GLU A 418 15.69 23.17 1.02
CA GLU A 418 16.59 24.27 1.39
C GLU A 418 17.37 24.83 0.20
N THR A 419 17.48 24.12 -0.94
CA THR A 419 18.23 24.61 -2.13
C THR A 419 17.44 25.60 -2.98
N HIS A 420 16.61 26.43 -2.33
CA HIS A 420 15.53 27.23 -2.94
C HIS A 420 15.95 28.22 -4.03
N ASP A 421 17.21 28.66 -4.04
CA ASP A 421 17.72 29.65 -4.99
C ASP A 421 18.35 29.08 -6.27
N HIS A 422 18.38 27.75 -6.42
CA HIS A 422 19.20 27.11 -7.47
C HIS A 422 18.42 26.22 -8.44
N LEU A 423 17.21 25.76 -8.09
CA LEU A 423 16.44 24.80 -8.89
C LEU A 423 15.02 25.32 -9.15
N ASP A 424 14.62 25.29 -10.42
CA ASP A 424 13.23 25.45 -10.84
C ASP A 424 12.43 24.15 -10.56
N ALA A 425 11.12 24.17 -10.80
CA ALA A 425 10.28 23.00 -10.53
C ALA A 425 10.71 21.77 -11.35
N GLU A 426 11.17 21.99 -12.59
CA GLU A 426 11.68 20.93 -13.45
C GLU A 426 12.96 20.30 -12.90
N GLY A 427 13.99 21.11 -12.60
CA GLY A 427 15.25 20.65 -12.04
C GLY A 427 15.06 19.92 -10.70
N LEU A 428 14.18 20.43 -9.84
CA LEU A 428 13.86 19.78 -8.56
C LEU A 428 13.23 18.39 -8.79
N MET A 429 12.28 18.27 -9.71
CA MET A 429 11.64 17.00 -10.03
C MET A 429 12.62 15.98 -10.62
N PHE A 430 13.57 16.41 -11.46
CA PHE A 430 14.64 15.55 -11.96
C PHE A 430 15.56 15.06 -10.84
N VAL A 431 15.92 15.91 -9.88
CA VAL A 431 16.73 15.50 -8.73
C VAL A 431 15.99 14.48 -7.88
N VAL A 432 14.72 14.73 -7.54
CA VAL A 432 13.89 13.80 -6.76
C VAL A 432 13.76 12.45 -7.49
N MET A 433 13.41 12.46 -8.77
CA MET A 433 13.32 11.25 -9.59
C MET A 433 14.66 10.50 -9.65
N GLY A 434 15.78 11.21 -9.79
CA GLY A 434 17.12 10.64 -9.77
C GLY A 434 17.47 9.96 -8.44
N VAL A 435 17.07 10.53 -7.31
CA VAL A 435 17.24 9.92 -5.98
C VAL A 435 16.46 8.60 -5.87
N PHE A 436 15.19 8.59 -6.28
CA PHE A 436 14.38 7.35 -6.26
C PHE A 436 14.92 6.28 -7.21
N ALA A 437 15.29 6.66 -8.44
CA ALA A 437 15.87 5.75 -9.42
C ALA A 437 17.20 5.16 -8.93
N PHE A 438 18.04 5.99 -8.30
CA PHE A 438 19.31 5.54 -7.72
C PHE A 438 19.09 4.52 -6.59
N VAL A 439 18.19 4.78 -5.65
CA VAL A 439 17.86 3.83 -4.57
C VAL A 439 17.32 2.52 -5.16
N LEU A 440 16.44 2.60 -6.15
CA LEU A 440 15.89 1.42 -6.82
C LEU A 440 16.99 0.58 -7.47
N VAL A 441 17.88 1.20 -8.24
CA VAL A 441 19.00 0.50 -8.90
C VAL A 441 19.95 -0.09 -7.88
N TRP A 442 20.29 0.67 -6.83
CA TRP A 442 21.14 0.21 -5.73
C TRP A 442 20.58 -1.06 -5.07
N GLU A 443 19.30 -1.04 -4.70
CA GLU A 443 18.68 -2.18 -4.04
C GLU A 443 18.48 -3.37 -4.97
N THR A 444 18.14 -3.12 -6.23
CA THR A 444 17.99 -4.17 -7.23
C THR A 444 19.32 -4.89 -7.43
N ILE A 445 20.43 -4.16 -7.62
CA ILE A 445 21.77 -4.74 -7.77
C ILE A 445 22.21 -5.44 -6.47
N GLY A 446 22.01 -4.80 -5.32
CA GLY A 446 22.40 -5.36 -4.02
C GLY A 446 21.57 -6.58 -3.60
N GLY A 447 20.38 -6.76 -4.16
CA GLY A 447 19.48 -7.89 -3.94
C GLY A 447 19.71 -9.06 -4.89
N LEU A 448 20.61 -8.94 -5.86
CA LEU A 448 20.98 -10.07 -6.73
C LEU A 448 21.74 -11.13 -5.93
N ALA A 449 21.56 -12.39 -6.31
CA ALA A 449 22.41 -13.47 -5.85
C ALA A 449 23.82 -13.31 -6.44
N GLN A 450 24.86 -13.72 -5.72
CA GLN A 450 26.24 -13.67 -6.21
C GLN A 450 26.47 -14.53 -7.46
N SER A 451 25.67 -15.58 -7.62
CA SER A 451 25.62 -16.47 -8.78
C SER A 451 24.70 -15.95 -9.91
N SER A 452 24.12 -14.75 -9.79
CA SER A 452 23.19 -14.24 -10.78
C SER A 452 23.87 -13.94 -12.12
N ALA A 453 23.23 -14.34 -13.22
CA ALA A 453 23.64 -13.96 -14.57
C ALA A 453 22.66 -12.94 -15.17
N VAL A 454 23.11 -12.15 -16.14
CA VAL A 454 22.28 -11.10 -16.74
C VAL A 454 21.16 -11.69 -17.60
N PHE A 455 21.44 -12.76 -18.35
CA PHE A 455 20.50 -13.39 -19.28
C PHE A 455 20.34 -14.88 -18.98
N GLU A 456 19.09 -15.35 -18.87
CA GLU A 456 18.76 -16.77 -18.87
C GLU A 456 19.01 -17.33 -20.28
N PRO A 457 19.76 -18.44 -20.44
CA PRO A 457 19.90 -19.09 -21.73
C PRO A 457 18.53 -19.55 -22.24
N TRP A 458 18.13 -19.08 -23.43
CA TRP A 458 16.84 -19.43 -24.01
C TRP A 458 16.91 -20.81 -24.67
N THR A 459 16.66 -21.87 -23.91
CA THR A 459 16.81 -23.26 -24.39
C THR A 459 15.59 -23.76 -25.16
N ARG A 460 14.41 -23.17 -24.93
CA ARG A 460 13.14 -23.55 -25.60
C ARG A 460 12.87 -22.81 -26.93
N LEU A 461 13.91 -22.57 -27.73
CA LEU A 461 13.79 -21.88 -29.03
C LEU A 461 13.14 -22.76 -30.11
N HIS A 462 13.24 -24.08 -29.97
CA HIS A 462 12.74 -25.05 -30.92
C HIS A 462 11.58 -25.85 -30.30
N PRO A 463 10.61 -26.30 -31.11
CA PRO A 463 9.58 -27.21 -30.63
C PRO A 463 10.26 -28.45 -30.01
N PRO A 464 9.69 -29.03 -28.94
CA PRO A 464 10.16 -30.33 -28.47
C PRO A 464 10.13 -31.30 -29.64
N ALA A 465 11.12 -32.20 -29.72
CA ALA A 465 11.08 -33.26 -30.71
C ALA A 465 9.72 -33.95 -30.61
N GLU A 466 9.06 -34.19 -31.75
CA GLU A 466 7.83 -34.96 -31.78
C GLU A 466 8.12 -36.28 -31.06
N GLU A 467 7.51 -36.47 -29.88
CA GLU A 467 7.41 -37.80 -29.32
C GLU A 467 6.69 -38.61 -30.39
N VAL A 468 7.41 -39.54 -31.00
CA VAL A 468 6.80 -40.51 -31.90
C VAL A 468 5.76 -41.21 -31.06
N ASP A 469 4.48 -40.93 -31.33
CA ASP A 469 3.38 -41.66 -30.70
C ASP A 469 3.68 -43.14 -30.94
N GLU A 470 3.84 -43.94 -29.88
CA GLU A 470 4.04 -45.40 -29.99
C GLU A 470 2.88 -46.10 -30.73
N GLU A 471 1.80 -45.36 -31.04
CA GLU A 471 0.68 -45.79 -31.89
C GLU A 471 0.99 -45.79 -33.40
N ASP A 472 2.05 -45.12 -33.88
CA ASP A 472 2.45 -45.09 -35.31
C ASP A 472 3.48 -46.19 -35.68
N LEU A 473 3.84 -47.08 -34.75
CA LEU A 473 4.61 -48.28 -35.05
C LEU A 473 3.67 -49.35 -35.63
N GLU A 474 3.59 -49.43 -36.97
CA GLU A 474 2.96 -50.56 -37.66
C GLU A 474 3.50 -51.89 -37.08
N PRO A 475 2.63 -52.84 -36.67
CA PRO A 475 3.10 -54.16 -36.29
C PRO A 475 3.75 -54.82 -37.52
N PRO A 476 4.83 -55.59 -37.35
CA PRO A 476 5.49 -56.25 -38.47
C PRO A 476 4.47 -57.12 -39.20
N SER A 477 4.34 -56.92 -40.52
CA SER A 477 3.50 -57.76 -41.36
C SER A 477 3.95 -59.21 -41.21
N ASP A 478 3.05 -60.07 -40.73
CA ASP A 478 3.21 -61.51 -40.76
C ASP A 478 3.43 -61.96 -42.22
N ALA A 479 4.68 -62.24 -42.56
CA ALA A 479 5.02 -62.98 -43.76
C ALA A 479 4.71 -64.47 -43.49
N ALA A 480 3.56 -64.91 -43.98
CA ALA A 480 3.22 -66.31 -44.14
C ALA A 480 4.04 -66.93 -45.30
N CYS A 481 4.62 -68.12 -45.03
CA CYS A 481 5.30 -69.07 -45.92
C CYS A 481 6.69 -68.71 -46.47
#